data_AF-A0A1H3Z7R7-F1
#
_entry.id   AF-A0A1H3Z7R7-F1
#
_cell.length_a   1.000
_cell.length_b   1.000
_cell.length_c   1.000
_cell.angle_alpha   90.00
_cell.angle_beta   90.00
_cell.angle_gamma   90.00
#
_symmetry.space_group_name_H-M   'P 1'
#
loop_
_entity.id
_entity.type
_entity.pdbx_description
1 polymer ?
#
loop_
_entity_poly.entity_id
_entity_poly.type
_entity_poly.pdbx_seq_one_letter_code
_entity_poly.pdbx_strand_id
1 'polypeptide(L)' 'MFGKKSPKSPPTLDLTQVLPPTPLKTAAARRFMEFCQQDFPRHTHADGFDPHVYADAVALVISRLEATRHME' A
#
# COMPACT_ATOMS: atom_id res chain seq x y z
N MET A 1 3.90 -41.83 -10.04
CA MET A 1 4.50 -40.71 -9.27
C MET A 1 3.88 -39.41 -9.77
N PHE A 2 2.86 -38.88 -9.08
CA PHE A 2 2.20 -37.62 -9.48
C PHE A 2 2.60 -36.54 -8.48
N GLY A 3 3.68 -35.83 -8.80
CA GLY A 3 4.09 -34.63 -8.07
C GLY A 3 3.08 -33.51 -8.30
N LYS A 4 2.10 -33.39 -7.41
CA LYS A 4 1.21 -32.22 -7.33
C LYS A 4 2.06 -31.01 -6.94
N LYS A 5 2.55 -30.27 -7.95
CA LYS A 5 3.15 -28.96 -7.73
C LYS A 5 2.05 -28.05 -7.18
N SER A 6 2.21 -27.64 -5.92
CA SER A 6 1.33 -26.72 -5.23
C SER A 6 1.07 -25.48 -6.09
N PRO A 7 -0.19 -24.99 -6.18
CA PRO A 7 -0.46 -23.73 -6.85
C PRO A 7 0.32 -22.65 -6.10
N LYS A 8 1.23 -22.00 -6.81
CA LYS A 8 2.02 -20.88 -6.29
C LYS A 8 1.01 -19.78 -5.97
N SER A 9 0.75 -19.55 -4.68
CA SER A 9 -0.13 -18.46 -4.24
C SER A 9 0.28 -17.17 -4.97
N PRO A 10 -0.66 -16.39 -5.50
CA PRO A 10 -0.34 -15.11 -6.11
C PRO A 10 0.45 -14.26 -5.09
N PRO A 11 1.42 -13.46 -5.53
CA PRO A 11 2.20 -12.63 -4.62
C PRO A 11 1.23 -11.73 -3.86
N THR A 12 1.10 -11.97 -2.55
CA THR A 12 0.38 -11.10 -1.65
C THR A 12 1.13 -9.78 -1.67
N LEU A 13 0.60 -8.80 -2.39
CA LEU A 13 1.23 -7.49 -2.53
C LEU A 13 1.17 -6.82 -1.16
N ASP A 14 2.29 -6.79 -0.47
CA ASP A 14 2.37 -6.21 0.87
C ASP A 14 2.57 -4.71 0.72
N LEU A 15 1.56 -3.91 1.07
CA LEU A 15 1.56 -2.46 0.86
C LEU A 15 2.79 -1.78 1.53
N THR A 16 3.26 -2.38 2.62
CA THR A 16 4.46 -2.00 3.38
C THR A 16 5.77 -2.29 2.64
N GLN A 17 5.79 -3.22 1.69
CA GLN A 17 6.94 -3.47 0.82
C GLN A 17 6.97 -2.55 -0.41
N VAL A 18 5.80 -2.09 -0.86
CA VAL A 18 5.69 -1.24 -2.06
C VAL A 18 5.87 0.23 -1.74
N LEU A 19 5.45 0.67 -0.55
CA LEU A 19 5.70 2.03 -0.08
C LEU A 19 7.08 2.08 0.58
N PRO A 20 7.98 2.98 0.15
CA PRO A 20 9.33 3.02 0.69
C PRO A 20 9.28 3.28 2.21
N PRO A 21 10.16 2.65 3.01
CA PRO A 21 10.26 2.83 4.46
C PRO A 21 10.90 4.19 4.78
N THR A 22 10.37 5.25 4.19
CA THR A 22 10.76 6.62 4.46
C THR A 22 10.07 7.00 5.75
N PRO A 23 10.79 7.44 6.80
CA PRO A 23 10.15 7.85 8.04
C PRO A 23 9.23 9.04 7.74
N LEU A 24 7.92 8.78 7.78
CA LEU A 24 6.87 9.78 7.55
C LEU A 24 6.97 10.85 8.65
N LYS A 25 7.22 12.09 8.24
CA LYS A 25 7.52 13.21 9.14
C LYS A 25 6.24 13.80 9.72
N THR A 26 5.19 13.89 8.91
CA THR A 26 3.92 14.48 9.31
C THR A 26 3.03 13.47 10.04
N ALA A 27 2.21 13.96 10.98
CA ALA A 27 1.21 13.12 11.66
C ALA A 27 0.09 12.68 10.70
N ALA A 28 -0.23 13.51 9.70
CA ALA A 28 -1.23 13.21 8.70
C ALA A 28 -0.81 12.06 7.78
N ALA A 29 0.43 12.07 7.26
CA ALA A 29 0.93 10.97 6.43
C ALA A 29 0.97 9.65 7.20
N ARG A 30 1.38 9.67 8.47
CA ARG A 30 1.39 8.49 9.35
C ARG A 30 0.00 7.87 9.50
N ARG A 31 -0.98 8.69 9.90
CA ARG A 31 -2.37 8.23 10.05
C ARG A 31 -2.97 7.73 8.75
N PHE A 32 -2.65 8.37 7.62
CA PHE A 32 -3.10 7.94 6.32
C PHE A 32 -2.51 6.58 5.93
N MET A 33 -1.21 6.37 6.16
CA MET A 33 -0.58 5.07 5.89
C MET A 33 -1.15 3.96 6.77
N GLU A 34 -1.39 4.22 8.06
CA GLU A 34 -2.06 3.26 8.97
C GLU A 34 -3.47 2.91 8.47
N PHE A 35 -4.23 3.91 8.00
CA PHE A 35 -5.54 3.67 7.41
C PHE A 35 -5.44 2.77 6.17
N CYS A 36 -4.54 3.09 5.23
CA CYS A 36 -4.37 2.31 4.00
C CYS A 36 -3.92 0.86 4.29
N GLN A 37 -3.10 0.62 5.31
CA GLN A 37 -2.71 -0.73 5.71
C GLN A 37 -3.89 -1.58 6.21
N GLN A 38 -4.84 -0.95 6.91
CA GLN A 38 -6.06 -1.63 7.39
C GLN A 38 -7.10 -1.80 6.29
N ASP A 39 -7.17 -0.85 5.37
CA ASP A 39 -8.15 -0.79 4.29
C ASP A 39 -7.79 -1.71 3.12
N PHE A 40 -6.51 -1.81 2.77
CA PHE A 40 -6.00 -2.62 1.67
C PHE A 40 -6.55 -4.06 1.65
N PRO A 41 -6.44 -4.88 2.72
CA PRO A 41 -6.95 -6.26 2.69
C PRO A 41 -8.48 -6.36 2.54
N ARG A 42 -9.23 -5.29 2.82
CA ARG A 42 -10.68 -5.25 2.61
C ARG A 42 -11.05 -5.00 1.16
N HIS A 43 -10.18 -4.32 0.41
CA HIS A 43 -10.43 -3.94 -0.98
C HIS A 43 -9.68 -4.80 -1.99
N THR A 44 -8.67 -5.57 -1.56
CA THR A 44 -7.97 -6.56 -2.40
C THR A 44 -8.86 -7.63 -3.01
N HIS A 45 -10.07 -7.84 -2.48
CA HIS A 45 -11.04 -8.81 -3.00
C HIS A 45 -12.13 -8.19 -3.88
N ALA A 46 -12.11 -6.86 -4.08
CA ALA A 46 -13.08 -6.19 -4.93
C ALA A 46 -12.79 -6.46 -6.41
N ASP A 47 -13.85 -6.66 -7.19
CA ASP A 47 -13.74 -6.85 -8.64
C ASP A 47 -13.17 -5.57 -9.29
N GLY A 48 -12.13 -5.72 -10.11
CA GLY A 48 -11.42 -4.60 -10.72
C GLY A 48 -10.42 -3.87 -9.80
N PHE A 49 -10.15 -4.38 -8.60
CA PHE A 49 -9.10 -3.81 -7.74
C PHE A 49 -7.70 -4.09 -8.31
N ASP A 50 -6.98 -3.02 -8.63
CA ASP A 50 -5.57 -3.10 -9.01
C ASP A 50 -4.67 -2.66 -7.85
N PRO A 51 -3.90 -3.58 -7.26
CA PRO A 51 -3.04 -3.28 -6.11
C PRO A 51 -1.90 -2.31 -6.43
N HIS A 52 -1.46 -2.23 -7.69
CA HIS A 52 -0.43 -1.29 -8.11
C HIS A 52 -0.99 0.13 -8.21
N VAL A 53 -2.20 0.28 -8.76
CA VAL A 53 -2.89 1.59 -8.81
C VAL A 53 -3.19 2.10 -7.40
N TYR A 54 -3.61 1.21 -6.49
CA TYR A 54 -3.81 1.57 -5.09
C TYR A 54 -2.50 2.05 -4.45
N ALA A 55 -1.40 1.30 -4.61
CA ALA A 55 -0.11 1.68 -4.04
C ALA A 55 0.41 3.02 -4.59
N ASP A 56 0.25 3.27 -5.90
CA ASP A 56 0.64 4.54 -6.52
C ASP A 56 -0.17 5.73 -5.97
N ALA A 57 -1.49 5.54 -5.83
CA ALA A 57 -2.36 6.54 -5.21
C ALA A 57 -1.96 6.85 -3.77
N VAL A 58 -1.64 5.83 -2.97
CA VAL A 58 -1.16 6.01 -1.59
C VAL A 58 0.16 6.77 -1.57
N ALA A 59 1.11 6.43 -2.44
CA ALA A 59 2.39 7.13 -2.55
C ALA A 59 2.22 8.62 -2.91
N LEU A 60 1.30 8.94 -3.82
CA LEU A 60 0.99 10.31 -4.22
C LEU A 60 0.43 11.13 -3.03
N VAL A 61 -0.53 10.57 -2.30
CA VAL A 61 -1.14 11.25 -1.15
C VAL A 61 -0.13 11.44 -0.03
N ILE A 62 0.68 10.42 0.29
CA ILE A 62 1.77 10.53 1.27
C ILE A 62 2.73 11.65 0.86
N SER A 63 3.16 11.68 -0.41
CA SER A 63 4.07 12.71 -0.92
C SER A 63 3.47 14.11 -0.76
N ARG A 64 2.17 14.27 -0.98
CA ARG A 64 1.47 15.55 -0.81
C ARG A 64 1.38 15.97 0.65
N LEU A 65 1.03 15.05 1.55
CA LEU A 65 0.95 15.30 2.98
C LEU A 65 2.33 15.69 3.55
N GLU A 66 3.40 15.01 3.11
CA GLU A 66 4.76 15.36 3.52
C GLU A 66 5.20 16.72 2.95
N ALA A 67 4.79 17.06 1.71
CA ALA A 67 5.11 18.33 1.09
C ALA A 67 4.41 19.54 1.74
N THR A 68 3.22 19.37 2.33
CA THR A 68 2.52 20.48 3.03
C THR A 68 3.29 21.05 4.22
N ARG A 69 4.29 20.33 4.76
CA ARG A 69 5.19 20.84 5.81
C ARG A 69 6.16 21.93 5.31
N HIS A 70 6.42 22.01 4.00
CA HIS A 70 7.34 22.99 3.43
C HIS A 70 6.69 24.36 3.16
N MET A 71 5.41 24.53 3.44
CA MET A 71 4.65 25.77 3.24
C MET A 71 4.36 26.54 4.54
N GLU A 72 4.89 26.08 5.69
CA GLU A 72 4.77 26.77 7.00
C GLU A 72 6.09 27.41 7.43
#